data_AF-A0A2G6NQ14-F1
#
_entry.id   AF-A0A2G6NQ14-F1
#
_cell.length_a   1.000
_cell.length_b   1.000
_cell.length_c   1.000
_cell.angle_alpha   90.00
_cell.angle_beta   90.00
_cell.angle_gamma   90.00
#
_symmetry.space_group_name_H-M   'P 1'
#
loop_
_entity.id
_entity.type
_entity.pdbx_description
1 polymer ?
#
loop_
_entity_poly.entity_id
_entity_poly.type
_entity_poly.pdbx_seq_one_letter_code
_entity_poly.pdbx_strand_id
1 'polypeptide(L)'
;MKSPTEVLWEIFKLPFILIKEILIFLVKGHVLNDKTGAEFSKSSDYKKYLNSTNNGLLVDGHKLKLTPKHSYMHMMTVGRPGTYKTSGFIIPNIMEKAKTNCSLVINDPKREIHENTAGFL
;
A
#
# COMPACT_ATOMS: atom_id res chain seq x y z
N MET A 1 42.60 43.36 -20.76
CA MET A 1 41.74 42.80 -21.81
C MET A 1 41.85 41.29 -21.74
N LYS A 2 40.74 40.56 -21.62
CA LYS A 2 40.78 39.08 -21.68
C LYS A 2 41.26 38.65 -23.05
N SER A 3 42.04 37.58 -23.11
CA SER A 3 42.52 37.00 -24.37
C SER A 3 41.34 36.48 -25.19
N PRO A 4 41.35 36.59 -26.54
CA PRO A 4 40.31 36.03 -27.41
C PRO A 4 40.02 34.55 -27.14
N THR A 5 41.05 33.79 -26.75
CA THR A 5 40.94 32.36 -26.39
C THR A 5 40.20 32.14 -25.07
N GLU A 6 40.32 33.06 -24.11
CA GLU A 6 39.59 33.00 -22.83
C GLU A 6 38.10 33.28 -23.02
N VAL A 7 37.77 34.21 -23.93
CA VAL A 7 36.36 34.54 -24.25
C VAL A 7 35.67 33.37 -24.94
N LEU A 8 36.34 32.72 -25.90
CA LEU A 8 35.82 31.50 -26.57
C LEU A 8 35.60 30.35 -25.57
N TRP A 9 36.51 30.19 -24.61
CA TRP A 9 36.40 29.16 -23.57
C TRP A 9 35.26 29.42 -22.58
N GLU A 10 35.01 30.69 -22.22
CA GLU A 10 33.86 31.07 -21.40
C GLU A 10 32.54 30.76 -22.10
N ILE A 11 32.42 31.10 -23.39
CA ILE A 11 31.22 30.82 -24.20
C ILE A 11 30.96 29.30 -24.29
N PHE A 12 32.02 28.51 -24.48
CA PHE A 12 31.90 27.06 -24.56
C PHE A 12 31.40 26.40 -23.25
N LYS A 13 31.74 26.98 -22.09
CA LYS A 13 31.35 26.45 -20.78
C LYS A 13 29.93 26.82 -20.33
N LEU A 14 29.37 27.91 -20.85
CA LEU A 14 28.02 28.37 -20.52
C LEU A 14 26.93 27.28 -20.58
N PRO A 15 26.81 26.45 -21.64
CA PRO A 15 25.78 25.42 -21.69
C PRO A 15 25.93 24.38 -20.59
N PHE A 16 27.16 23.99 -20.24
CA PHE A 16 27.42 23.01 -19.17
C PHE A 16 27.09 23.56 -17.79
N ILE A 17 27.38 24.84 -17.54
CA ILE A 17 26.99 25.53 -16.30
C ILE A 17 25.46 25.60 -16.22
N LEU A 18 24.78 25.97 -17.30
CA LEU A 18 23.32 26.05 -17.33
C LEU A 18 22.66 24.68 -17.08
N ILE A 19 23.17 23.61 -17.70
CA ILE A 19 22.70 22.24 -17.47
C ILE A 19 22.88 21.84 -16.00
N LYS A 20 24.03 22.17 -15.40
CA LYS A 20 24.30 21.88 -13.99
C LYS A 20 23.31 22.59 -13.07
N GLU A 21 23.03 23.87 -13.30
CA GLU A 21 22.07 24.64 -12.50
C GLU A 21 20.64 24.11 -12.64
N ILE A 22 20.23 23.73 -13.86
CA ILE A 22 18.93 23.07 -14.09
C ILE A 22 18.86 21.72 -13.37
N LEU A 23 19.91 20.92 -13.43
CA LEU A 23 19.96 19.62 -12.76
C LEU A 23 19.87 19.78 -11.24
N ILE A 24 20.62 20.73 -10.67
CA ILE A 24 20.57 21.05 -9.24
C ILE A 24 19.17 21.52 -8.86
N PHE A 25 18.55 22.39 -9.66
CA PHE A 25 17.19 22.86 -9.42
C PHE A 25 16.16 21.71 -9.42
N LEU A 26 16.25 20.79 -10.38
CA LEU A 26 15.35 19.63 -10.46
C LEU A 26 15.54 18.67 -9.29
N VAL A 27 16.79 18.34 -8.94
CA VAL A 27 17.09 17.47 -7.80
C VAL A 27 16.63 18.11 -6.49
N LYS A 28 16.95 19.39 -6.28
CA LYS A 28 16.55 20.13 -5.08
C LYS A 28 15.04 20.28 -5.00
N GLY A 29 14.36 20.54 -6.12
CA GLY A 29 12.91 20.59 -6.20
C GLY A 29 12.25 19.25 -5.88
N HIS A 30 12.82 18.13 -6.30
CA HIS A 30 12.30 16.81 -5.97
C HIS A 30 12.49 16.47 -4.49
N VAL A 31 13.69 16.70 -3.95
CA VAL A 31 14.03 16.41 -2.54
C VAL A 31 13.24 17.29 -1.56
N LEU A 32 13.07 18.59 -1.87
CA LEU A 32 12.33 19.51 -1.00
C LEU A 32 10.81 19.33 -1.05
N ASN A 33 10.29 18.73 -2.13
CA ASN A 33 8.86 18.44 -2.26
C ASN A 33 8.50 17.03 -1.77
N ASP A 34 9.47 16.27 -1.25
CA ASP A 34 9.19 14.96 -0.68
C ASP A 34 8.40 15.14 0.63
N LYS A 35 7.13 14.76 0.58
CA LYS A 35 6.21 14.88 1.72
C LYS A 35 6.25 13.58 2.50
N THR A 36 6.92 13.58 3.63
CA THR A 36 6.88 12.46 4.57
C THR A 36 5.55 12.49 5.34
N GLY A 37 4.86 11.34 5.40
CA GLY A 37 3.58 11.26 6.12
C GLY A 37 2.68 10.14 5.61
N ALA A 38 1.41 10.20 6.04
CA ALA A 38 0.37 9.31 5.54
C ALA A 38 -0.21 9.87 4.24
N GLU A 39 -0.28 9.03 3.21
CA GLU A 39 -0.95 9.33 1.96
C GLU A 39 -1.91 8.20 1.58
N PHE A 40 -2.89 8.52 0.73
CA PHE A 40 -3.69 7.48 0.11
C PHE A 40 -2.82 6.70 -0.87
N SER A 41 -2.69 5.40 -0.60
CA SER A 41 -1.90 4.50 -1.42
C SER A 41 -2.47 4.41 -2.85
N LYS A 42 -1.59 4.49 -3.86
CA LYS A 42 -1.97 4.20 -5.24
C LYS A 42 -2.05 2.69 -5.45
N SER A 43 -2.74 2.25 -6.50
CA SER A 43 -2.79 0.83 -6.84
C SER A 43 -1.44 0.18 -7.08
N SER A 44 -0.44 0.93 -7.55
CA SER A 44 0.95 0.44 -7.66
C SER A 44 1.56 0.10 -6.31
N ASP A 45 1.19 0.83 -5.26
CA ASP A 45 1.88 0.81 -3.98
C ASP A 45 1.34 -0.32 -3.13
N TYR A 46 0.01 -0.42 -3.03
CA TYR A 46 -0.60 -1.49 -2.25
C TYR A 46 -0.50 -2.86 -2.90
N LYS A 47 -0.39 -2.97 -4.24
CA LYS A 47 -0.31 -4.26 -4.94
C LYS A 47 0.82 -5.17 -4.41
N LYS A 48 1.87 -4.56 -3.84
CA LYS A 48 3.00 -5.26 -3.21
C LYS A 48 2.58 -6.08 -1.98
N TYR A 49 1.56 -5.65 -1.25
CA TYR A 49 1.11 -6.29 -0.01
C TYR A 49 -0.36 -6.69 0.01
N LEU A 50 -1.19 -6.20 -0.92
CA LEU A 50 -2.62 -6.45 -1.06
C LEU A 50 -2.96 -6.76 -2.53
N ASN A 51 -3.22 -8.02 -2.83
CA ASN A 51 -3.56 -8.49 -4.18
C ASN A 51 -4.30 -9.84 -4.11
N SER A 52 -4.84 -10.32 -5.23
CA SER A 52 -5.64 -11.55 -5.27
C SER A 52 -4.85 -12.84 -5.17
N THR A 53 -3.55 -12.79 -5.48
CA THR A 53 -2.65 -13.94 -5.45
C THR A 53 -2.07 -14.22 -4.06
N ASN A 54 -2.23 -13.29 -3.12
CA ASN A 54 -1.76 -13.48 -1.75
C ASN A 54 -2.63 -14.50 -0.99
N ASN A 55 -2.05 -15.07 0.07
CA ASN A 55 -2.67 -16.15 0.85
C ASN A 55 -3.01 -15.74 2.30
N GLY A 56 -2.96 -14.46 2.63
CA GLY A 56 -3.31 -13.92 3.94
C GLY A 56 -4.81 -13.63 4.09
N LEU A 57 -5.15 -12.61 4.89
CA LEU A 57 -6.53 -12.22 5.17
C LEU A 57 -7.13 -11.42 4.01
N LEU A 58 -8.39 -11.66 3.72
CA LEU A 58 -9.20 -10.95 2.73
C LEU A 58 -9.66 -9.60 3.30
N VAL A 59 -9.39 -8.49 2.62
CA VAL A 59 -9.67 -7.14 3.18
C VAL A 59 -10.84 -6.46 2.47
N ASP A 60 -11.03 -6.72 1.18
CA ASP A 60 -12.11 -6.13 0.38
C ASP A 60 -13.43 -6.91 0.44
N GLY A 61 -13.45 -8.03 1.18
CA GLY A 61 -14.59 -8.95 1.25
C GLY A 61 -14.81 -9.76 -0.03
N HIS A 62 -13.90 -9.71 -1.01
CA HIS A 62 -14.09 -10.36 -2.31
C HIS A 62 -12.83 -11.07 -2.83
N LYS A 63 -11.79 -10.33 -3.24
CA LYS A 63 -10.59 -10.95 -3.86
C LYS A 63 -9.26 -10.50 -3.28
N LEU A 64 -9.16 -9.30 -2.74
CA LEU A 64 -7.89 -8.70 -2.34
C LEU A 64 -7.44 -9.22 -0.98
N LYS A 65 -6.37 -10.02 -1.01
CA LYS A 65 -5.77 -10.65 0.16
C LYS A 65 -4.47 -9.97 0.54
N LEU A 66 -4.24 -9.85 1.84
CA LEU A 66 -2.95 -9.40 2.38
C LEU A 66 -1.91 -10.50 2.25
N THR A 67 -0.64 -10.12 2.24
CA THR A 67 0.44 -11.09 2.45
C THR A 67 0.37 -11.69 3.87
N PRO A 68 0.83 -12.93 4.08
CA PRO A 68 0.85 -13.55 5.41
C PRO A 68 1.54 -12.69 6.47
N LYS A 69 2.67 -12.06 6.11
CA LYS A 69 3.42 -11.14 6.98
C LYS A 69 2.54 -10.01 7.53
N HIS A 70 1.71 -9.39 6.69
CA HIS A 70 0.85 -8.28 7.11
C HIS A 70 -0.45 -8.74 7.78
N SER A 71 -0.89 -9.96 7.47
CA SER A 71 -2.16 -10.50 7.99
C SER A 71 -2.11 -10.83 9.48
N TYR A 72 -0.95 -11.26 9.97
CA TYR A 72 -0.81 -11.85 11.31
C TYR A 72 -0.09 -10.93 12.31
N MET A 73 -0.04 -9.62 12.06
CA MET A 73 0.45 -8.60 13.02
C MET A 73 -0.67 -7.96 13.86
N HIS A 74 -1.75 -8.69 14.10
CA HIS A 74 -3.03 -8.19 14.61
C HIS A 74 -3.71 -7.19 13.65
N MET A 75 -5.03 -7.25 13.54
CA MET A 75 -5.81 -6.34 12.70
C MET A 75 -7.03 -5.83 13.46
N MET A 76 -7.38 -4.58 13.20
CA MET A 76 -8.55 -3.91 13.79
C MET A 76 -9.49 -3.46 12.68
N THR A 77 -10.72 -3.96 12.70
CA THR A 77 -11.77 -3.54 11.76
C THR A 77 -12.77 -2.64 12.49
N VAL A 78 -12.83 -1.37 12.10
CA VAL A 78 -13.65 -0.34 12.74
C VAL A 78 -14.75 0.15 11.79
N GLY A 79 -15.94 0.39 12.35
CA GLY A 79 -17.07 0.91 11.59
C GLY A 79 -18.31 1.05 12.46
N ARG A 80 -19.30 1.83 12.02
CA ARG A 80 -20.60 2.00 12.71
C ARG A 80 -21.42 0.68 12.67
N PRO A 81 -22.50 0.54 13.46
CA PRO A 81 -23.47 -0.52 13.22
C PRO A 81 -23.95 -0.50 11.76
N GLY A 82 -24.15 -1.69 11.16
CA GLY A 82 -24.57 -1.80 9.75
C GLY A 82 -23.48 -1.56 8.70
N THR A 83 -22.23 -1.24 9.06
CA THR A 83 -21.15 -0.99 8.08
C THR A 83 -20.40 -2.26 7.66
N TYR A 84 -21.09 -3.39 7.57
CA TYR A 84 -20.53 -4.61 6.97
C TYR A 84 -19.28 -5.20 7.66
N LYS A 85 -19.05 -4.96 8.96
CA LYS A 85 -17.90 -5.57 9.66
C LYS A 85 -17.98 -7.11 9.67
N THR A 86 -19.12 -7.65 10.09
CA THR A 86 -19.33 -9.10 10.16
C THR A 86 -19.47 -9.70 8.77
N SER A 87 -20.37 -9.14 7.95
CA SER A 87 -20.67 -9.67 6.60
C SER A 87 -19.59 -9.39 5.56
N GLY A 88 -18.83 -8.30 5.68
CA GLY A 88 -17.82 -7.89 4.70
C GLY A 88 -16.38 -8.27 5.07
N PHE A 89 -16.09 -8.51 6.34
CA PHE A 89 -14.74 -8.89 6.78
C PHE A 89 -14.69 -10.23 7.51
N ILE A 90 -15.49 -10.43 8.56
CA ILE A 90 -15.40 -11.64 9.41
C ILE A 90 -15.83 -12.90 8.66
N ILE A 91 -17.07 -12.96 8.16
CA ILE A 91 -17.62 -14.14 7.45
C ILE A 91 -16.77 -14.50 6.22
N PRO A 92 -16.41 -13.56 5.31
CA PRO A 92 -15.59 -13.89 4.15
C PRO A 92 -14.22 -14.47 4.53
N ASN A 93 -13.59 -13.96 5.60
CA ASN A 93 -12.33 -14.53 6.06
C ASN A 93 -12.49 -15.93 6.65
N ILE A 94 -13.57 -16.21 7.39
CA ILE A 94 -13.86 -17.56 7.87
C ILE A 94 -14.00 -18.54 6.70
N MET A 95 -14.80 -18.18 5.71
CA MET A 95 -15.06 -18.99 4.52
C MET A 95 -13.81 -19.22 3.68
N GLU A 96 -12.95 -18.21 3.52
CA GLU A 96 -11.69 -18.36 2.80
C GLU A 96 -10.69 -19.22 3.57
N LYS A 97 -10.67 -19.12 4.90
CA LYS A 97 -9.75 -19.86 5.78
C LYS A 97 -10.19 -21.29 6.05
N ALA A 98 -11.48 -21.60 5.98
CA ALA A 98 -12.01 -22.96 6.01
C ALA A 98 -11.41 -23.85 4.91
N LYS A 99 -10.97 -23.25 3.78
CA LYS A 99 -10.31 -23.94 2.66
C LYS A 99 -8.83 -24.24 2.91
N THR A 100 -8.28 -23.81 4.05
CA THR A 100 -6.85 -23.88 4.36
C THR A 100 -6.64 -24.64 5.67
N ASN A 101 -5.48 -25.27 5.84
CA ASN A 101 -5.13 -25.95 7.09
C ASN A 101 -4.79 -24.91 8.18
N CYS A 102 -5.80 -24.37 8.84
CA CYS A 102 -5.65 -23.42 9.93
C CYS A 102 -6.71 -23.64 11.02
N SER A 103 -6.45 -23.08 12.20
CA SER A 103 -7.41 -23.09 13.30
C SER A 103 -7.93 -21.68 13.54
N LEU A 104 -9.24 -21.55 13.70
CA LEU A 104 -9.91 -20.29 14.00
C LEU A 104 -10.67 -20.44 15.33
N VAL A 105 -10.44 -19.52 16.25
CA VAL A 105 -11.24 -19.39 17.48
C VAL A 105 -12.02 -18.09 17.36
N ILE A 106 -13.34 -18.19 17.34
CA ILE A 106 -14.25 -17.08 17.08
C ILE A 106 -15.14 -16.90 18.30
N ASN A 107 -15.15 -15.69 18.86
CA ASN A 107 -16.13 -15.31 19.86
C ASN A 107 -17.36 -14.72 19.16
N ASP A 108 -18.44 -15.50 19.15
CA ASP A 108 -19.70 -15.12 18.53
C ASP A 108 -20.83 -15.01 19.57
N PRO A 109 -20.97 -13.85 20.24
CA PRO A 109 -21.93 -13.69 21.32
C PRO A 109 -23.40 -13.78 20.86
N LYS A 110 -23.68 -13.58 19.58
CA LYS A 110 -25.04 -13.57 19.01
C LYS A 110 -25.37 -14.81 18.19
N ARG A 111 -24.39 -15.69 17.94
CA ARG A 111 -24.48 -16.90 17.11
C ARG A 111 -24.71 -16.65 15.61
N GLU A 112 -24.70 -15.38 15.17
CA GLU A 112 -24.88 -15.01 13.77
C GLU A 112 -23.78 -15.59 12.87
N ILE A 113 -22.53 -15.61 13.35
CA ILE A 113 -21.41 -16.16 12.57
C ILE A 113 -21.55 -17.68 12.48
N HIS A 114 -21.79 -18.34 13.60
CA HIS A 114 -21.96 -19.79 13.64
C HIS A 114 -23.09 -20.25 12.72
N GLU A 115 -24.26 -19.63 12.77
CA GLU A 115 -25.41 -19.98 11.91
C GLU A 115 -25.09 -19.83 10.42
N ASN A 116 -24.28 -18.83 10.04
CA ASN A 116 -23.94 -18.59 8.64
C ASN A 116 -22.75 -19.43 8.13
N THR A 117 -21.85 -19.90 9.00
CA THR A 117 -20.59 -20.54 8.57
C THR A 117 -20.42 -21.99 9.03
N ALA A 118 -21.20 -22.49 9.99
CA ALA A 118 -20.98 -23.83 10.57
C ALA A 118 -21.06 -24.97 9.55
N GLY A 119 -21.86 -24.85 8.49
CA GLY A 119 -21.93 -25.87 7.44
C GLY A 119 -20.66 -25.98 6.58
N PHE A 120 -19.72 -25.03 6.71
CA PHE A 120 -18.48 -24.96 5.94
C PHE A 120 -17.22 -25.20 6.79
N LEU A 121 -17.36 -25.34 8.11
CA LEU A 121 -16.29 -25.58 9.08
C LEU A 121 -16.38 -26.99 9.63
#